data_AF-A0A0M9E9L0-F1
#
_entry.id   AF-A0A0M9E9L0-F1
#
_cell.length_a   1.000
_cell.length_b   1.000
_cell.length_c   1.000
_cell.angle_alpha   90.00
_cell.angle_beta   90.00
_cell.angle_gamma   90.00
#
_symmetry.space_group_name_H-M   'P 1'
#
loop_
_entity.id
_entity.type
_entity.pdbx_description
1 polymer ?
#
loop_
_entity_poly.entity_id
_entity_poly.type
_entity_poly.pdbx_seq_one_letter_code
_entity_poly.pdbx_strand_id
1 'polypeptide(L)'
;PISATIESTSDLSPLYEDLESKTAASHITPKLSADKASISLYADEGENIGIEDFYNPTMPTIMDFVGLQPDGETTAGISKTLVSEFVDSIMVGGYVEFQSNEPFILFAGTGGRLFTTPGSTHLPTLKAVDNIDVSLQKNANEALDVIESATGYVEKIRSDVQAYESGFESIIQRLESSSEQMENSKHRVLDANMANETMKLSNAAIHIQSQNALVTQANRLIPEYSLFLLRQ
;
A
#
# COMPACT_ATOMS: atom_id res chain seq x y z
N PRO A 1 -24.88 29.46 -29.34
CA PRO A 1 -23.62 30.02 -29.88
C PRO A 1 -23.21 31.17 -28.97
N ILE A 2 -21.93 31.26 -28.64
CA ILE A 2 -21.36 32.37 -27.88
C ILE A 2 -20.96 33.44 -28.90
N SER A 3 -21.37 34.69 -28.68
CA SER A 3 -21.09 35.80 -29.60
C SER A 3 -21.02 37.12 -28.84
N ALA A 4 -19.98 37.90 -29.10
CA ALA A 4 -19.81 39.22 -28.51
C ALA A 4 -19.16 40.20 -29.48
N THR A 5 -19.50 41.47 -29.34
CA THR A 5 -18.83 42.58 -30.03
C THR A 5 -17.75 43.13 -29.12
N ILE A 6 -16.49 43.02 -29.54
CA ILE A 6 -15.33 43.49 -28.78
C ILE A 6 -14.82 44.77 -29.44
N GLU A 7 -14.88 45.88 -28.72
CA GLU A 7 -14.43 47.20 -29.22
C GLU A 7 -12.93 47.45 -28.97
N SER A 8 -12.33 46.77 -27.99
CA SER A 8 -10.90 46.84 -27.67
C SER A 8 -10.40 45.47 -27.18
N THR A 9 -9.19 45.08 -27.59
CA THR A 9 -8.54 43.85 -27.12
C THR A 9 -8.19 43.87 -25.63
N SER A 10 -8.34 45.02 -24.97
CA SER A 10 -8.14 45.19 -23.52
C SER A 10 -9.43 45.03 -22.70
N ASP A 11 -10.59 44.83 -23.35
CA ASP A 11 -11.86 44.67 -22.64
C ASP A 11 -12.68 43.51 -23.25
N LEU A 12 -12.59 42.36 -22.60
CA LEU A 12 -13.35 41.16 -22.94
C LEU A 12 -14.66 41.04 -22.13
N SER A 13 -15.07 42.08 -21.39
CA SER A 13 -16.31 42.05 -20.59
C SER A 13 -17.55 41.59 -21.40
N PRO A 14 -17.77 42.07 -22.64
CA PRO A 14 -18.92 41.62 -23.44
C PRO A 14 -18.91 40.13 -23.77
N LEU A 15 -17.71 39.54 -23.94
CA LEU A 15 -17.56 38.11 -24.20
C LEU A 15 -17.77 37.29 -22.91
N TYR A 16 -17.28 37.80 -21.79
CA TYR A 16 -17.50 37.19 -20.48
C TYR A 16 -18.99 37.13 -20.11
N GLU A 17 -19.75 38.22 -20.30
CA GLU A 17 -21.18 38.26 -19.98
C GLU A 17 -21.98 37.23 -20.81
N ASP A 18 -21.67 37.10 -22.10
CA ASP A 18 -22.33 36.11 -22.95
C ASP A 18 -21.95 34.67 -22.54
N LEU A 19 -20.68 34.42 -22.20
CA LEU A 19 -20.21 33.14 -21.65
C LEU A 19 -20.91 32.79 -20.33
N GLU A 20 -20.99 33.72 -19.39
CA GLU A 20 -21.64 33.53 -18.08
C GLU A 20 -23.13 33.22 -18.25
N SER A 21 -23.81 33.86 -19.21
CA SER A 21 -25.21 33.56 -19.52
C SER A 21 -25.44 32.13 -20.01
N LYS A 22 -24.38 31.44 -20.47
CA LYS A 22 -24.41 30.07 -21.01
C LYS A 22 -23.70 29.05 -20.14
N THR A 23 -23.21 29.42 -18.95
CA THR A 23 -22.57 28.48 -18.01
C THR A 23 -23.49 27.32 -17.63
N ALA A 24 -24.77 27.58 -17.39
CA ALA A 24 -25.73 26.52 -17.02
C ALA A 24 -25.94 25.44 -18.10
N ALA A 25 -25.68 25.76 -19.37
CA ALA A 25 -25.83 24.81 -20.49
C ALA A 25 -24.51 24.13 -20.87
N SER A 26 -23.38 24.76 -20.56
CA SER A 26 -22.05 24.28 -20.93
C SER A 26 -21.28 23.63 -19.77
N HIS A 27 -21.74 23.78 -18.53
CA HIS A 27 -21.02 23.36 -17.31
C HIS A 27 -19.61 23.96 -17.17
N ILE A 28 -19.33 25.04 -17.91
CA ILE A 28 -18.06 25.77 -17.89
C ILE A 28 -18.28 27.12 -17.22
N THR A 29 -17.54 27.36 -16.14
CA THR A 29 -17.54 28.60 -15.37
C THR A 29 -16.43 29.52 -15.91
N PRO A 30 -16.77 30.62 -16.60
CA PRO A 30 -15.78 31.61 -17.01
C PRO A 30 -15.37 32.48 -15.82
N LYS A 31 -14.13 32.97 -15.84
CA LYS A 31 -13.62 33.96 -14.90
C LYS A 31 -12.84 35.02 -15.68
N LEU A 32 -13.27 36.27 -15.55
CA LEU A 32 -12.56 37.42 -16.12
C LEU A 32 -11.37 37.80 -15.23
N SER A 33 -10.22 38.04 -15.84
CA SER A 33 -9.06 38.60 -15.15
C SER A 33 -9.33 40.03 -14.66
N ALA A 34 -8.66 40.46 -13.60
CA ALA A 34 -8.84 41.79 -13.01
C ALA A 34 -8.50 42.93 -13.99
N ASP A 35 -7.65 42.67 -14.98
CA ASP A 35 -7.28 43.58 -16.06
C ASP A 35 -8.24 43.56 -17.26
N LYS A 36 -9.27 42.70 -17.23
CA LYS A 36 -10.26 42.47 -18.30
C LYS A 36 -9.68 41.97 -19.63
N ALA A 37 -8.40 41.63 -19.68
CA ALA A 37 -7.70 41.30 -20.91
C ALA A 37 -7.70 39.79 -21.23
N SER A 38 -8.01 38.94 -20.24
CA SER A 38 -8.09 37.49 -20.41
C SER A 38 -9.29 36.88 -19.69
N ILE A 39 -9.78 35.75 -20.23
CA ILE A 39 -10.85 34.94 -19.65
C ILE A 39 -10.29 33.54 -19.43
N SER A 40 -10.39 33.05 -18.19
CA SER A 40 -10.09 31.66 -17.85
C SER A 40 -11.39 30.88 -17.79
N LEU A 41 -11.41 29.69 -18.41
CA LEU A 41 -12.57 28.79 -18.43
C LEU A 41 -12.28 27.61 -17.51
N TYR A 42 -13.18 27.33 -16.57
CA TYR A 42 -13.04 26.23 -15.62
C TYR A 42 -14.20 25.26 -15.75
N ALA A 43 -13.90 23.96 -15.78
CA ALA A 43 -14.89 22.89 -15.71
C ALA A 43 -14.73 22.17 -14.36
N ASP A 44 -15.72 22.30 -13.47
CA ASP A 44 -15.65 21.76 -12.11
C ASP A 44 -15.68 20.22 -12.08
N GLU A 45 -16.23 19.61 -13.13
CA GLU A 45 -16.35 18.14 -13.27
C GLU A 45 -15.19 17.52 -14.08
N GLY A 46 -14.16 18.31 -14.43
CA GLY A 46 -13.00 17.82 -15.18
C GLY A 46 -13.30 17.48 -16.65
N GLU A 47 -14.37 18.04 -17.19
CA GLU A 47 -14.75 17.87 -18.59
C GLU A 47 -13.73 18.51 -19.55
N ASN A 48 -13.73 18.04 -20.79
CA ASN A 48 -12.93 18.67 -21.85
C ASN A 48 -13.56 20.01 -22.22
N ILE A 49 -12.73 21.06 -22.31
CA ILE A 49 -13.18 22.37 -22.76
C ILE A 49 -12.82 22.52 -24.23
N GLY A 50 -13.85 22.53 -25.09
CA GLY A 50 -13.72 22.73 -26.53
C GLY A 50 -14.21 24.10 -26.96
N ILE A 51 -13.49 24.71 -27.90
CA ILE A 51 -13.95 25.84 -28.69
C ILE A 51 -13.95 25.36 -30.13
N GLU A 52 -15.11 25.43 -30.76
CA GLU A 52 -15.33 25.01 -32.13
C GLU A 52 -15.74 26.23 -32.96
N ASP A 53 -15.29 26.26 -34.21
CA ASP A 53 -15.67 27.25 -35.22
C ASP A 53 -15.49 28.72 -34.79
N PHE A 54 -14.31 29.07 -34.24
CA PHE A 54 -13.97 30.46 -33.98
C PHE A 54 -14.06 31.30 -35.25
N TYR A 55 -14.93 32.30 -35.23
CA TYR A 55 -15.22 33.17 -36.37
C TYR A 55 -15.08 34.64 -35.99
N ASN A 56 -14.36 35.41 -36.82
CA ASN A 56 -14.34 36.86 -36.73
C ASN A 56 -14.46 37.47 -38.13
N PRO A 57 -15.41 38.39 -38.37
CA PRO A 57 -15.62 38.98 -39.70
C PRO A 57 -14.48 39.89 -40.17
N THR A 58 -13.59 40.31 -39.26
CA THR A 58 -12.42 41.15 -39.57
C THR A 58 -11.14 40.32 -39.49
N MET A 59 -10.37 40.28 -40.58
CA MET A 59 -9.11 39.53 -40.66
C MET A 59 -7.91 40.46 -40.92
N PRO A 60 -6.74 40.22 -40.27
CA PRO A 60 -6.44 39.14 -39.32
C PRO A 60 -6.80 39.54 -37.88
N THR A 61 -7.71 38.80 -37.26
CA THR A 61 -7.92 38.82 -35.80
C THR A 61 -7.64 37.43 -35.26
N ILE A 62 -6.86 37.37 -34.19
CA ILE A 62 -6.42 36.12 -33.58
C ILE A 62 -6.91 36.04 -32.13
N MET A 63 -7.06 34.82 -31.62
CA MET A 63 -7.29 34.58 -30.19
C MET A 63 -6.38 33.45 -29.73
N ASP A 64 -5.56 33.73 -28.73
CA ASP A 64 -4.64 32.74 -28.18
C ASP A 64 -5.30 31.98 -27.02
N PHE A 65 -5.19 30.66 -27.08
CA PHE A 65 -5.68 29.77 -26.03
C PHE A 65 -4.54 28.96 -25.46
N VAL A 66 -4.55 28.87 -24.14
CA VAL A 66 -3.56 28.12 -23.39
C VAL A 66 -4.30 27.23 -22.39
N GLY A 67 -3.93 25.95 -22.34
CA GLY A 67 -4.39 25.09 -21.25
C GLY A 67 -3.77 25.56 -19.95
N LEU A 68 -4.52 25.49 -18.84
CA LEU A 68 -3.99 25.75 -17.50
C LEU A 68 -3.96 24.44 -16.72
N GLN A 69 -3.01 24.31 -15.81
CA GLN A 69 -2.98 23.23 -14.83
C GLN A 69 -4.14 23.42 -13.82
N PRO A 70 -4.40 22.43 -12.93
CA PRO A 70 -5.41 22.53 -11.89
C PRO A 70 -5.24 23.73 -10.94
N ASP A 71 -4.07 24.34 -10.93
CA ASP A 71 -3.80 25.55 -10.16
C ASP A 71 -4.42 26.82 -10.77
N GLY A 72 -4.87 26.75 -12.02
CA GLY A 72 -5.43 27.88 -12.74
C GLY A 72 -4.42 28.98 -13.08
N GLU A 73 -3.11 28.72 -12.92
CA GLU A 73 -2.05 29.72 -13.04
C GLU A 73 -0.89 29.22 -13.92
N THR A 74 -0.51 27.95 -13.84
CA THR A 74 0.56 27.39 -14.67
C THR A 74 0.03 26.86 -16.00
N THR A 75 0.78 27.10 -17.07
CA THR A 75 0.42 26.67 -18.41
C THR A 75 0.56 25.15 -18.58
N ALA A 76 -0.53 24.51 -18.99
CA ALA A 76 -0.57 23.14 -19.50
C ALA A 76 -0.35 23.13 -21.02
N GLY A 77 0.85 22.74 -21.45
CA GLY A 77 1.15 22.50 -22.87
C GLY A 77 1.58 23.75 -23.65
N ILE A 78 1.20 23.83 -24.92
CA ILE A 78 1.63 24.88 -25.86
C ILE A 78 0.43 25.77 -26.18
N SER A 79 0.61 27.09 -26.13
CA SER A 79 -0.42 28.05 -26.57
C SER A 79 -0.76 27.83 -28.04
N LYS A 80 -2.05 27.87 -28.37
CA LYS A 80 -2.57 27.72 -29.72
C LYS A 80 -3.33 28.97 -30.12
N THR A 81 -2.89 29.59 -31.20
CA THR A 81 -3.54 30.73 -31.83
C THR A 81 -4.65 30.25 -32.75
N LEU A 82 -5.89 30.68 -32.47
CA LEU A 82 -7.01 30.49 -33.38
C LEU A 82 -7.10 31.65 -34.38
N VAL A 83 -7.44 31.30 -35.61
CA VAL A 83 -7.65 32.22 -36.74
C VAL A 83 -8.88 31.74 -37.51
N SER A 84 -9.81 32.66 -37.75
CA SER A 84 -11.06 32.39 -38.50
C SER A 84 -10.78 31.66 -39.81
N GLU A 85 -11.57 30.62 -40.12
CA GLU A 85 -11.51 29.78 -41.34
C GLU A 85 -10.26 28.89 -41.50
N PHE A 86 -9.27 28.99 -40.62
CA PHE A 86 -8.05 28.18 -40.70
C PHE A 86 -7.92 27.24 -39.50
N VAL A 87 -7.38 27.77 -38.42
CA VAL A 87 -7.24 27.07 -37.15
C VAL A 87 -8.33 27.64 -36.27
N ASP A 88 -9.57 27.20 -36.47
CA ASP A 88 -10.75 27.78 -35.82
C ASP A 88 -11.19 27.01 -34.57
N SER A 89 -10.59 25.83 -34.33
CA SER A 89 -11.03 24.92 -33.27
C SER A 89 -9.89 24.45 -32.38
N ILE A 90 -10.16 24.32 -31.08
CA ILE A 90 -9.25 23.77 -30.06
C ILE A 90 -10.04 22.99 -29.02
N MET A 91 -9.45 21.92 -28.50
CA MET A 91 -9.93 21.23 -27.31
C MET A 91 -8.81 21.15 -26.30
N VAL A 92 -9.06 21.64 -25.09
CA VAL A 92 -8.21 21.43 -23.91
C VAL A 92 -8.82 20.26 -23.14
N GLY A 93 -8.07 19.16 -23.05
CA GLY A 93 -8.52 17.99 -22.32
C GLY A 93 -8.55 18.23 -20.82
N GLY A 94 -9.50 17.60 -20.12
CA GLY A 94 -9.48 17.49 -18.67
C GLY A 94 -8.24 16.75 -18.18
N TYR A 95 -7.92 16.90 -16.89
CA TYR A 95 -6.79 16.22 -16.27
C TYR A 95 -7.28 15.11 -15.34
N VAL A 96 -6.43 14.10 -15.15
CA VAL A 96 -6.60 13.06 -14.13
C VAL A 96 -5.32 13.02 -13.31
N GLU A 97 -5.43 13.15 -12.00
CA GLU A 97 -4.31 13.01 -11.08
C GLU A 97 -4.28 11.59 -10.51
N PHE A 98 -3.11 10.94 -10.60
CA PHE A 98 -2.89 9.62 -10.02
C PHE A 98 -2.03 9.77 -8.77
N GLN A 99 -2.53 9.29 -7.64
CA GLN A 99 -1.84 9.34 -6.36
C GLN A 99 -1.79 7.94 -5.74
N SER A 100 -0.71 7.63 -5.03
CA SER A 100 -0.55 6.38 -4.30
C SER A 100 0.45 6.57 -3.16
N ASN A 101 0.27 5.78 -2.10
CA ASN A 101 1.22 5.65 -1.00
C ASN A 101 2.33 4.63 -1.27
N GLU A 102 2.30 3.93 -2.41
CA GLU A 102 3.33 3.00 -2.87
C GLU A 102 3.96 3.47 -4.18
N PRO A 103 5.23 3.11 -4.47
CA PRO A 103 5.84 3.43 -5.75
C PRO A 103 5.07 2.78 -6.91
N PHE A 104 4.63 3.60 -7.85
CA PHE A 104 3.98 3.14 -9.08
C PHE A 104 4.66 3.74 -10.31
N ILE A 105 4.43 3.12 -11.46
CA ILE A 105 4.84 3.65 -12.77
C ILE A 105 3.65 3.54 -13.70
N LEU A 106 3.46 4.53 -14.57
CA LEU A 106 2.40 4.53 -15.58
C LEU A 106 3.02 4.37 -16.97
N PHE A 107 2.47 3.46 -17.75
CA PHE A 107 2.85 3.27 -19.15
C PHE A 107 1.78 3.86 -20.05
N ALA A 108 2.16 4.81 -20.90
CA ALA A 108 1.29 5.29 -21.95
C ALA A 108 1.22 4.24 -23.06
N GLY A 109 0.01 3.77 -23.36
CA GLY A 109 -0.23 2.96 -24.55
C GLY A 109 0.06 3.72 -25.85
N THR A 110 0.08 3.02 -26.98
CA THR A 110 0.35 3.58 -28.31
C THR A 110 -0.79 4.47 -28.86
N GLY A 111 -1.93 4.54 -28.17
CA GLY A 111 -3.13 5.25 -28.63
C GLY A 111 -3.22 6.74 -28.31
N GLY A 112 -2.28 7.33 -27.55
CA GLY A 112 -2.12 8.79 -27.41
C GLY A 112 -3.33 9.59 -26.89
N ARG A 113 -4.24 8.99 -26.10
CA ARG A 113 -5.46 9.67 -25.64
C ARG A 113 -5.28 10.43 -24.32
N LEU A 114 -4.92 9.70 -23.25
CA LEU A 114 -4.75 10.26 -21.91
C LEU A 114 -3.38 10.92 -21.71
N PHE A 115 -2.36 10.38 -22.37
CA PHE A 115 -0.98 10.87 -22.30
C PHE A 115 -0.57 11.49 -23.63
N THR A 116 0.09 12.64 -23.56
CA THR A 116 0.45 13.46 -24.72
C THR A 116 1.53 12.84 -25.59
N THR A 117 2.30 11.87 -25.07
CA THR A 117 3.32 11.13 -25.81
C THR A 117 2.99 9.63 -25.82
N PRO A 118 2.64 9.03 -26.96
CA PRO A 118 2.43 7.60 -27.06
C PRO A 118 3.70 6.80 -26.69
N GLY A 119 3.54 5.72 -25.92
CA GLY A 119 4.66 4.85 -25.56
C GLY A 119 5.64 5.42 -24.52
N SER A 120 5.29 6.54 -23.86
CA SER A 120 6.08 7.10 -22.76
C SER A 120 5.93 6.31 -21.46
N THR A 121 6.94 6.39 -20.60
CA THR A 121 6.86 5.98 -19.19
C THR A 121 6.76 7.23 -18.33
N HIS A 122 5.76 7.29 -17.48
CA HIS A 122 5.55 8.38 -16.54
C HIS A 122 5.93 7.91 -15.13
N LEU A 123 6.87 8.62 -14.51
CA LEU A 123 7.27 8.41 -13.13
C LEU A 123 6.52 9.41 -12.24
N PRO A 124 6.03 8.98 -11.06
CA PRO A 124 5.41 9.88 -10.11
C PRO A 124 6.45 10.82 -9.50
N THR A 125 6.03 12.05 -9.24
CA THR A 125 6.81 13.00 -8.43
C THR A 125 6.57 12.68 -6.97
N LEU A 126 7.63 12.38 -6.23
CA LEU A 126 7.55 12.14 -4.79
C LEU A 126 7.34 13.45 -4.05
N LYS A 127 6.23 13.57 -3.31
CA LYS A 127 6.00 14.68 -2.37
C LYS A 127 6.47 14.27 -0.98
N ALA A 128 7.44 15.00 -0.43
CA ALA A 128 7.96 14.77 0.91
C ALA A 128 7.09 15.48 1.95
N VAL A 129 6.83 14.83 3.09
CA VAL A 129 6.08 15.42 4.22
C VAL A 129 6.78 16.67 4.79
N ASP A 130 8.11 16.74 4.67
CA ASP A 130 8.93 17.85 5.19
C ASP A 130 8.69 19.19 4.45
N ASN A 131 8.24 19.14 3.20
CA ASN A 131 8.04 20.32 2.35
C ASN A 131 6.57 20.73 2.22
N ILE A 132 5.74 20.37 3.18
CA ILE A 132 4.32 20.74 3.17
C ILE A 132 4.17 22.22 3.56
N ASP A 133 3.51 22.98 2.69
CA ASP A 133 3.06 24.34 2.96
C ASP A 133 1.53 24.38 3.09
N VAL A 134 1.01 25.14 4.04
CA VAL A 134 -0.43 25.31 4.31
C VAL A 134 -0.87 26.77 4.21
N SER A 135 0.00 27.65 3.72
CA SER A 135 -0.26 29.09 3.62
C SER A 135 -1.42 29.44 2.68
N LEU A 136 -1.66 28.61 1.68
CA LEU A 136 -2.76 28.74 0.72
C LEU A 136 -3.74 27.58 0.87
N GLN A 137 -5.02 27.83 0.63
CA GLN A 137 -6.07 26.80 0.67
C GLN A 137 -5.74 25.61 -0.26
N LYS A 138 -5.18 25.89 -1.44
CA LYS A 138 -4.72 24.86 -2.38
C LYS A 138 -3.63 23.99 -1.77
N ASN A 139 -2.59 24.62 -1.23
CA ASN A 139 -1.47 23.90 -0.63
C ASN A 139 -1.93 23.08 0.58
N ALA A 140 -2.91 23.57 1.33
CA ALA A 140 -3.53 22.84 2.44
C ALA A 140 -4.31 21.59 1.97
N ASN A 141 -5.02 21.63 0.84
CA ASN A 141 -5.67 20.44 0.29
C ASN A 141 -4.63 19.41 -0.18
N GLU A 142 -3.60 19.85 -0.92
CA GLU A 142 -2.52 18.95 -1.33
C GLU A 142 -1.75 18.37 -0.13
N ALA A 143 -1.62 19.13 0.95
CA ALA A 143 -1.03 18.68 2.20
C ALA A 143 -1.83 17.53 2.84
N LEU A 144 -3.16 17.61 2.80
CA LEU A 144 -4.04 16.55 3.30
C LEU A 144 -3.82 15.25 2.54
N ASP A 145 -3.76 15.30 1.20
CA ASP A 145 -3.53 14.12 0.35
C ASP A 145 -2.18 13.44 0.67
N VAL A 146 -1.13 14.25 0.88
CA VAL A 146 0.21 13.76 1.24
C VAL A 146 0.19 13.11 2.63
N ILE A 147 -0.49 13.73 3.59
CA ILE A 147 -0.60 13.20 4.95
C ILE A 147 -1.44 11.91 4.99
N GLU A 148 -2.52 11.84 4.23
CA GLU A 148 -3.35 10.63 4.12
C GLU A 148 -2.52 9.48 3.53
N SER A 149 -1.79 9.76 2.45
CA SER A 149 -0.89 8.77 1.85
C SER A 149 0.20 8.31 2.82
N ALA A 150 0.83 9.23 3.55
CA ALA A 150 1.84 8.91 4.56
C ALA A 150 1.25 8.09 5.72
N THR A 151 0.03 8.41 6.15
CA THR A 151 -0.68 7.69 7.21
C THR A 151 -1.00 6.26 6.75
N GLY A 152 -1.53 6.09 5.55
CA GLY A 152 -1.79 4.76 4.97
C GLY A 152 -0.53 3.92 4.85
N TYR A 153 0.62 4.53 4.55
CA TYR A 153 1.91 3.81 4.55
C TYR A 153 2.31 3.33 5.95
N VAL A 154 2.16 4.17 6.98
CA VAL A 154 2.43 3.77 8.38
C VAL A 154 1.49 2.66 8.84
N GLU A 155 0.21 2.73 8.47
CA GLU A 155 -0.77 1.69 8.77
C GLU A 155 -0.42 0.35 8.12
N LYS A 156 0.09 0.38 6.88
CA LYS A 156 0.59 -0.82 6.22
C LYS A 156 1.77 -1.45 6.95
N ILE A 157 2.76 -0.65 7.36
CA ILE A 157 3.87 -1.14 8.20
C ILE A 157 3.35 -1.76 9.50
N ARG A 158 2.38 -1.12 10.15
CA ARG A 158 1.76 -1.64 11.38
C ARG A 158 1.05 -2.98 11.12
N SER A 159 0.33 -3.10 10.01
CA SER A 159 -0.32 -4.34 9.59
C SER A 159 0.71 -5.45 9.37
N ASP A 160 1.81 -5.17 8.69
CA ASP A 160 2.89 -6.13 8.46
C ASP A 160 3.53 -6.60 9.78
N VAL A 161 3.76 -5.68 10.73
CA VAL A 161 4.25 -6.01 12.07
C VAL A 161 3.25 -6.91 12.82
N GLN A 162 1.96 -6.61 12.77
CA GLN A 162 0.93 -7.45 13.40
C GLN A 162 0.88 -8.86 12.80
N ALA A 163 1.08 -8.98 11.48
CA ALA A 163 1.17 -10.27 10.81
C ALA A 163 2.39 -11.07 11.30
N TYR A 164 3.55 -10.41 11.48
CA TYR A 164 4.74 -11.05 12.06
C TYR A 164 4.53 -11.44 13.52
N GLU A 165 3.91 -10.59 14.34
CA GLU A 165 3.58 -10.91 15.74
C GLU A 165 2.69 -12.15 15.85
N SER A 166 1.64 -12.25 15.02
CA SER A 166 0.78 -13.45 14.95
C SER A 166 1.56 -14.70 14.51
N GLY A 167 2.50 -14.53 13.57
CA GLY A 167 3.40 -15.60 13.15
C GLY A 167 4.31 -16.08 14.28
N PHE A 168 4.89 -15.16 15.06
CA PHE A 168 5.73 -15.50 16.22
C PHE A 168 4.93 -16.23 17.30
N GLU A 169 3.72 -15.77 17.62
CA GLU A 169 2.84 -16.43 18.59
C GLU A 169 2.54 -17.88 18.16
N SER A 170 2.23 -18.12 16.88
CA SER A 170 2.04 -19.47 16.34
C SER A 170 3.30 -20.33 16.41
N ILE A 171 4.48 -19.75 16.20
CA ILE A 171 5.75 -20.47 16.31
C ILE A 171 6.01 -20.82 17.78
N ILE A 172 5.79 -19.89 18.71
CA ILE A 172 5.95 -20.10 20.15
C ILE A 172 5.07 -21.25 20.62
N GLN A 173 3.77 -21.24 20.31
CA GLN A 173 2.85 -22.31 20.69
C GLN A 173 3.28 -23.69 20.17
N ARG A 174 3.80 -23.74 18.93
CA ARG A 174 4.35 -24.98 18.37
C ARG A 174 5.63 -25.44 19.09
N LEU A 175 6.51 -24.51 19.44
CA LEU A 175 7.75 -24.80 20.17
C LEU A 175 7.45 -25.27 21.60
N GLU A 176 6.50 -24.66 22.29
CA GLU A 176 6.06 -25.07 23.63
C GLU A 176 5.51 -26.50 23.62
N SER A 177 4.60 -26.81 22.70
CA SER A 177 4.06 -28.17 22.55
C SER A 177 5.15 -29.19 22.20
N SER A 178 6.07 -28.83 21.29
CA SER A 178 7.20 -29.70 20.95
C SER A 178 8.14 -29.90 22.14
N SER A 179 8.36 -28.87 22.95
CA SER A 179 9.19 -28.94 24.16
C SER A 179 8.55 -29.84 25.21
N GLU A 180 7.23 -29.73 25.43
CA GLU A 180 6.48 -30.61 26.32
C GLU A 180 6.54 -32.07 25.86
N GLN A 181 6.36 -32.32 24.57
CA GLN A 181 6.48 -33.66 23.99
C GLN A 181 7.91 -34.24 24.13
N MET A 182 8.93 -33.39 23.99
CA MET A 182 10.32 -33.79 24.18
C MET A 182 10.61 -34.14 25.65
N GLU A 183 10.13 -33.33 26.59
CA GLU A 183 10.33 -33.58 28.02
C GLU A 183 9.57 -34.83 28.49
N ASN A 184 8.34 -35.05 28.00
CA ASN A 184 7.59 -36.28 28.25
C ASN A 184 8.31 -37.52 27.68
N SER A 185 8.88 -37.40 26.47
CA SER A 185 9.67 -38.49 25.86
C SER A 185 10.93 -38.79 26.67
N LYS A 186 11.61 -37.75 27.14
CA LYS A 186 12.77 -37.88 28.04
C LYS A 186 12.39 -38.51 29.37
N HIS A 187 11.29 -38.11 29.99
CA HIS A 187 10.78 -38.72 31.22
C HIS A 187 10.50 -40.21 31.03
N ARG A 188 9.85 -40.60 29.92
CA ARG A 188 9.61 -42.02 29.60
C ARG A 188 10.89 -42.84 29.45
N VAL A 189 11.93 -42.27 28.84
CA VAL A 189 13.24 -42.94 28.71
C VAL A 189 13.93 -43.04 30.07
N LEU A 190 13.88 -41.98 30.89
CA LEU A 190 14.44 -41.98 32.23
C LEU A 190 13.74 -43.00 33.14
N ASP A 191 12.41 -43.06 33.12
CA ASP A 191 11.63 -44.03 33.88
C ASP A 191 11.94 -45.46 33.45
N ALA A 192 12.04 -45.73 32.16
CA ALA A 192 12.43 -47.05 31.64
C ALA A 192 13.84 -47.44 32.10
N ASN A 193 14.78 -46.49 32.08
CA ASN A 193 16.15 -46.72 32.58
C ASN A 193 16.16 -46.97 34.09
N MET A 194 15.38 -46.21 34.86
CA MET A 194 15.26 -46.40 36.32
C MET A 194 14.62 -47.75 36.65
N ALA A 195 13.58 -48.16 35.91
CA ALA A 195 12.97 -49.48 36.05
C ALA A 195 13.98 -50.60 35.75
N ASN A 196 14.75 -50.49 34.67
CA ASN A 196 15.81 -51.44 34.33
C ASN A 196 16.89 -51.55 35.42
N GLU A 197 17.34 -50.42 35.97
CA GLU A 197 18.35 -50.42 37.04
C GLU A 197 17.80 -50.99 38.35
N THR A 198 16.55 -50.64 38.69
CA THR A 198 15.86 -51.18 39.87
C THR A 198 15.65 -52.69 39.74
N MET A 199 15.32 -53.19 38.55
CA MET A 199 15.22 -54.64 38.29
C MET A 199 16.57 -55.34 38.45
N LYS A 200 17.66 -54.76 37.95
CA LYS A 200 19.01 -55.31 38.14
C LYS A 200 19.40 -55.34 39.61
N LEU A 201 19.16 -54.26 40.35
CA LEU A 201 19.42 -54.17 41.78
C LEU A 201 18.59 -55.18 42.58
N SER A 202 17.30 -55.30 42.25
CA SER A 202 16.40 -56.29 42.86
C SER A 202 16.84 -57.73 42.57
N ASN A 203 17.19 -58.04 41.31
CA ASN A 203 17.68 -59.35 40.92
C ASN A 203 19.02 -59.69 41.62
N ALA A 204 19.94 -58.73 41.71
CA ALA A 204 21.17 -58.89 42.47
C ALA A 204 20.91 -59.16 43.96
N ALA A 205 19.96 -58.46 44.59
CA ALA A 205 19.56 -58.70 45.98
C ALA A 205 18.94 -60.09 46.19
N ILE A 206 18.04 -60.52 45.30
CA ILE A 206 17.45 -61.87 45.31
C ILE A 206 18.54 -62.93 45.15
N HIS A 207 19.50 -62.72 44.24
CA HIS A 207 20.63 -63.63 44.06
C HIS A 207 21.47 -63.76 45.34
N ILE A 208 21.82 -62.65 46.00
CA ILE A 208 22.56 -62.68 47.27
C ILE A 208 21.77 -63.41 48.36
N GLN A 209 20.45 -63.15 48.45
CA GLN A 209 19.58 -63.84 49.39
C GLN A 209 19.50 -65.35 49.10
N SER A 210 19.43 -65.74 47.82
CA SER A 210 19.43 -67.15 47.39
C SER A 210 20.75 -67.85 47.70
N GLN A 211 21.90 -67.20 47.47
CA GLN A 211 23.22 -67.74 47.79
C GLN A 211 23.36 -67.95 49.30
N ASN A 212 22.89 -67.01 50.12
CA ASN A 212 22.94 -67.14 51.58
C ASN A 212 22.00 -68.25 52.09
N ALA A 213 20.78 -68.34 51.54
CA ALA A 213 19.83 -69.40 51.87
C ALA A 213 20.34 -70.79 51.46
N LEU A 214 20.94 -70.91 50.26
CA LEU A 214 21.56 -72.15 49.77
C LEU A 214 22.74 -72.57 50.64
N VAL A 215 23.61 -71.64 51.02
CA VAL A 215 24.72 -71.92 51.97
C VAL A 215 24.17 -72.37 53.32
N THR A 216 23.13 -71.73 53.82
CA THR A 216 22.50 -72.10 55.09
C THR A 216 21.82 -73.47 55.03
N GLN A 217 21.19 -73.81 53.90
CA GLN A 217 20.55 -75.11 53.68
C GLN A 217 21.58 -76.22 53.46
N ALA A 218 22.66 -75.97 52.72
CA ALA A 218 23.78 -76.89 52.57
C ALA A 218 24.47 -77.15 53.94
N ASN A 219 24.72 -76.09 54.71
CA ASN A 219 25.29 -76.21 56.05
C ASN A 219 24.37 -76.90 57.06
N ARG A 220 23.05 -76.96 56.81
CA ARG A 220 22.09 -77.68 57.67
C ARG A 220 21.86 -79.13 57.22
N LEU A 221 21.94 -79.44 55.93
CA LEU A 221 21.74 -80.79 55.41
C LEU A 221 22.97 -81.69 55.60
N ILE A 222 24.19 -81.16 55.44
CA ILE A 222 25.42 -81.96 55.55
C ILE A 222 25.63 -82.54 56.96
N PRO A 223 25.38 -81.83 58.08
CA PRO A 223 25.57 -82.38 59.42
C PRO A 223 24.53 -83.47 59.78
N GLU A 224 23.25 -83.28 59.44
CA GLU A 224 22.17 -84.22 59.81
C GLU A 224 22.34 -85.59 59.14
N TYR A 225 22.73 -85.64 57.85
CA TYR A 225 23.03 -86.91 57.19
C TYR A 225 24.28 -87.60 57.75
N SER A 226 25.29 -86.84 58.18
CA SER A 226 26.50 -87.41 58.80
C SER A 226 26.23 -87.97 60.20
N LEU A 227 25.36 -87.33 60.98
CA LEU A 227 24.93 -87.82 62.29
C LEU A 227 23.99 -89.03 62.18
N PHE A 228 23.20 -89.12 61.11
CA PHE A 228 22.39 -90.31 60.82
C PHE A 228 23.26 -91.53 60.43
N LEU A 229 24.33 -91.33 59.66
CA LEU A 229 25.28 -92.39 59.25
C LEU A 229 26.26 -92.83 60.35
N LEU A 230 26.53 -91.99 61.35
CA LEU A 230 27.36 -92.35 62.52
C LEU A 230 26.55 -93.01 63.65
N ARG A 231 25.22 -93.05 63.55
CA ARG A 231 24.33 -93.67 64.55
C ARG A 231 23.71 -94.99 64.10
N GLN A 232 24.15 -95.54 62.96
CA GLN A 232 23.81 -96.86 62.43
C GLN A 232 25.04 -97.75 62.41
#